data_AF-A0A507CUK2-F1
#
_entry.id   AF-A0A507CUK2-F1
#
_cell.length_a   1.000
_cell.length_b   1.000
_cell.length_c   1.000
_cell.angle_alpha   90.00
_cell.angle_beta   90.00
_cell.angle_gamma   90.00
#
_symmetry.space_group_name_H-M   'P 1'
#
loop_
_entity.id
_entity.type
_entity.pdbx_description
1 polymer ?
#
loop_
_entity_poly.entity_id
_entity_poly.type
_entity_poly.pdbx_seq_one_letter_code
_entity_poly.pdbx_strand_id
1 'polypeptide(L)'
;MSVIGGVLFLDLFEMPEAPKTMGHMMIRQILSPNRRLKLIPYPFKKAETEAAEDHEAEEEPSTDTSNIWPAQICYDISPDCFIHRESAKMMSWDEIYMCWSDENIGDVEINTESGQIKFRTTQFRPTAFVQKTFAEFPLLDWAIEPCGKDRVRFRIQGSSNEICFEVFDGKCRLISPMNSFLETHVAGQWFTPTLFLMKLSQVGLNFQGPQSLKGVDFDPSILKSPAAEESALKGIGFCAQYFAIRRSPSNRHISNSKIALQVQRVVEGTALSEDPLLWTTIFFDSACRIGENDVKIGYCVQEGFVTDETNFFMAHDDIPPENPIPLHSSFYSAMKSLVPEPEAVSNLEQTDAMFSKSIFEVLQATRLLSFSA
;
A
#
# COMPACT_ATOMS: atom_id res chain seq x y z
N MET A 1 6.73 5.87 7.98
CA MET A 1 6.43 4.75 8.90
C MET A 1 4.94 4.46 8.82
N SER A 2 4.56 3.18 8.80
CA SER A 2 3.16 2.74 8.76
C SER A 2 2.80 2.09 10.10
N VAL A 3 1.60 2.39 10.58
CA VAL A 3 1.07 1.88 11.86
C VAL A 3 0.43 0.51 11.67
N ILE A 4 0.75 -0.43 12.56
CA ILE A 4 0.17 -1.77 12.62
C ILE A 4 -0.68 -1.88 13.90
N GLY A 5 -1.87 -2.47 13.80
CA GLY A 5 -2.73 -2.69 14.98
C GLY A 5 -3.39 -1.43 15.55
N GLY A 6 -3.07 -0.23 15.02
CA GLY A 6 -3.70 1.03 15.38
C GLY A 6 -2.83 1.93 16.26
N VAL A 7 -3.42 3.05 16.70
CA VAL A 7 -2.76 4.05 17.56
C VAL A 7 -3.35 3.97 18.96
N LEU A 8 -2.48 3.88 19.96
CA LEU A 8 -2.83 3.91 21.37
C LEU A 8 -2.97 5.34 21.86
N PHE A 9 -4.06 5.60 22.57
CA PHE A 9 -4.29 6.81 23.35
C PHE A 9 -4.39 6.40 24.82
N LEU A 10 -3.52 6.97 25.65
CA LEU A 10 -3.38 6.59 27.06
C LEU A 10 -3.90 7.73 27.94
N ASP A 11 -4.85 7.40 28.81
CA ASP A 11 -5.40 8.29 29.83
C ASP A 11 -5.44 7.55 31.17
N LEU A 12 -5.24 8.28 32.27
CA LEU A 12 -5.37 7.74 33.63
C LEU A 12 -6.64 8.28 34.28
N PHE A 13 -7.38 7.39 34.95
CA PHE A 13 -8.61 7.75 35.66
C PHE A 13 -8.55 7.27 37.10
N GLU A 14 -9.16 8.07 37.99
CA GLU A 14 -9.37 7.69 39.37
C GLU A 14 -10.42 6.58 39.46
N MET A 15 -10.02 5.43 39.98
CA MET A 15 -10.89 4.29 40.19
C MET A 15 -11.49 4.32 41.60
N PRO A 16 -12.81 4.06 41.76
CA PRO A 16 -13.42 3.99 43.07
C PRO A 16 -12.84 2.82 43.86
N GLU A 17 -12.78 2.97 45.18
CA GLU A 17 -12.46 1.83 46.05
C GLU A 17 -13.39 0.65 45.76
N ALA A 18 -12.86 -0.56 45.91
CA ALA A 18 -13.64 -1.78 45.79
C ALA A 18 -14.82 -1.77 46.78
N PRO A 19 -15.99 -2.32 46.41
CA PRO A 19 -17.13 -2.41 47.32
C PRO A 19 -16.74 -3.11 48.62
N LYS A 20 -17.15 -2.54 49.75
CA LYS A 20 -16.93 -3.10 51.09
C LYS A 20 -18.24 -3.67 51.62
N THR A 21 -18.21 -4.89 52.15
CA THR A 21 -19.37 -5.51 52.80
C THR A 21 -19.39 -5.12 54.28
N MET A 22 -20.47 -4.49 54.72
CA MET A 22 -20.72 -4.15 56.12
C MET A 22 -22.04 -4.78 56.56
N GLY A 23 -21.95 -5.91 57.27
CA GLY A 23 -23.12 -6.71 57.63
C GLY A 23 -23.82 -7.30 56.41
N HIS A 24 -25.11 -7.02 56.23
CA HIS A 24 -25.91 -7.45 55.06
C HIS A 24 -25.89 -6.45 53.90
N MET A 25 -25.12 -5.36 53.99
CA MET A 25 -25.08 -4.31 52.96
C MET A 25 -23.72 -4.29 52.24
N MET A 26 -23.76 -4.06 50.93
CA MET A 26 -22.58 -3.78 50.11
C MET A 26 -22.53 -2.28 49.84
N ILE A 27 -21.47 -1.62 50.30
CA ILE A 27 -21.28 -0.17 50.18
C ILE A 27 -20.15 0.10 49.19
N ARG A 28 -20.33 1.05 48.27
CA ARG A 28 -19.29 1.49 47.32
C ARG A 28 -19.23 3.01 47.31
N GLN A 29 -18.03 3.56 47.32
CA GLN A 29 -17.82 5.00 47.18
C GLN A 29 -18.17 5.45 45.76
N ILE A 30 -18.98 6.51 45.66
CA ILE A 30 -19.26 7.20 44.40
C ILE A 30 -18.29 8.38 44.32
N LEU A 31 -17.26 8.28 43.48
CA LEU A 31 -16.21 9.30 43.37
C LEU A 31 -16.69 10.64 42.80
N SER A 32 -17.74 10.63 41.97
CA SER A 32 -18.28 11.85 41.38
C SER A 32 -19.81 11.90 41.43
N PRO A 33 -20.41 12.97 41.97
CA PRO A 33 -21.87 13.15 42.01
C PRO A 33 -22.51 13.13 40.62
N ASN A 34 -21.78 13.53 39.58
CA ASN A 34 -22.25 13.59 38.20
C ASN A 34 -21.90 12.33 37.38
N ARG A 35 -21.37 11.28 38.01
CA ARG A 35 -20.94 10.01 37.38
C ARG A 35 -19.86 10.17 36.28
N ARG A 36 -19.13 11.28 36.24
CA ARG A 36 -17.99 11.46 35.32
C ARG A 36 -16.72 10.84 35.91
N LEU A 37 -15.92 10.22 35.04
CA LEU A 37 -14.57 9.77 35.39
C LEU A 37 -13.69 10.99 35.68
N LYS A 38 -12.89 10.91 36.75
CA LYS A 38 -11.93 11.95 37.09
C LYS A 38 -10.57 11.58 36.49
N LEU A 39 -10.12 12.40 35.55
CA LEU A 39 -8.81 12.24 34.92
C LEU A 39 -7.71 12.53 35.94
N ILE A 40 -6.69 11.68 35.95
CA ILE A 40 -5.45 11.88 36.71
C ILE A 40 -4.39 12.36 35.71
N PRO A 41 -3.79 13.56 35.90
CA PRO A 41 -2.77 14.04 34.99
C PRO A 41 -1.49 13.21 35.13
N TYR A 42 -0.87 12.91 34.01
CA TYR A 42 0.43 12.26 33.89
C TYR A 42 1.32 13.15 33.01
N PRO A 43 2.64 13.31 33.28
CA PRO A 43 3.51 12.51 34.17
C PRO A 43 3.44 12.78 35.68
N PHE A 44 3.81 11.77 36.49
CA PHE A 44 4.06 11.92 37.93
C PHE A 44 5.54 12.19 38.22
N LYS A 45 5.82 13.25 38.99
CA LYS A 45 7.18 13.56 39.44
C LYS A 45 7.56 12.71 40.66
N LYS A 46 8.77 12.18 40.68
CA LYS A 46 9.40 11.57 41.86
C LYS A 46 9.64 12.66 42.91
N ALA A 47 9.43 12.35 44.19
CA ALA A 47 9.75 13.28 45.26
C ALA A 47 11.27 13.37 45.41
N GLU A 48 11.80 14.56 45.75
CA GLU A 48 13.26 14.84 45.87
C GLU A 48 13.99 13.86 46.81
N THR A 49 13.29 13.25 47.78
CA THR A 49 13.85 12.25 48.70
C THR A 49 14.12 10.88 48.07
N GLU A 50 13.54 10.57 46.91
CA GLU A 50 13.77 9.30 46.19
C GLU A 50 14.74 9.47 45.00
N ALA A 51 15.05 10.71 44.61
CA ALA A 51 16.01 11.03 43.55
C ALA A 51 17.46 11.10 44.04
N ALA A 52 17.68 11.03 45.35
CA ALA A 52 18.98 11.27 46.00
C ALA A 52 19.90 10.03 46.08
N GLU A 53 19.53 8.88 45.52
CA GLU A 53 20.41 7.70 45.53
C GLU A 53 21.31 7.58 44.29
N ASP A 54 21.09 8.36 43.22
CA ASP A 54 21.93 8.29 42.01
C ASP A 54 22.35 9.69 41.52
N HIS A 55 23.56 10.07 41.91
CA HIS A 55 24.47 11.08 41.32
C HIS A 55 24.21 12.58 41.54
N GLU A 56 25.10 13.19 42.35
CA GLU A 56 25.45 14.61 42.33
C GLU A 56 26.15 14.98 41.01
N ALA A 57 25.55 15.81 40.15
CA ALA A 57 26.27 16.72 39.25
C ALA A 57 25.35 17.79 38.63
N GLU A 58 25.89 19.01 38.70
CA GLU A 58 25.56 20.34 38.14
C GLU A 58 24.50 20.54 37.04
N GLU A 59 23.80 21.67 37.19
CA GLU A 59 22.68 22.20 36.42
C GLU A 59 23.08 22.70 35.01
N GLU A 60 22.46 22.11 33.98
CA GLU A 60 22.18 22.70 32.66
C GLU A 60 20.68 22.49 32.40
N PRO A 61 19.95 23.36 31.68
CA PRO A 61 18.51 23.23 31.50
C PRO A 61 18.21 22.16 30.44
N SER A 62 18.36 20.90 30.85
CA SER A 62 17.94 19.73 30.09
C SER A 62 16.50 19.39 30.46
N THR A 63 15.72 18.89 29.50
CA THR A 63 14.38 18.35 29.73
C THR A 63 14.47 17.08 30.57
N ASP A 64 14.65 17.25 31.88
CA ASP A 64 14.91 16.16 32.84
C ASP A 64 13.68 15.26 33.01
N THR A 65 13.59 14.27 32.12
CA THR A 65 12.64 13.14 32.22
C THR A 65 13.06 12.12 33.30
N SER A 66 14.26 12.26 33.89
CA SER A 66 14.83 11.41 34.94
C SER A 66 14.00 11.38 36.23
N ASN A 67 13.34 12.49 36.54
CA ASN A 67 12.50 12.68 37.72
C ASN A 67 11.04 12.26 37.52
N ILE A 68 10.71 11.52 36.46
CA ILE A 68 9.35 11.03 36.19
C ILE A 68 9.24 9.55 36.50
N TRP A 69 8.12 9.12 37.07
CA TRP A 69 7.78 7.69 37.20
C TRP A 69 7.39 7.10 35.83
N PRO A 70 8.17 6.17 35.25
CA PRO A 70 7.83 5.58 33.96
C PRO A 70 6.63 4.63 34.10
N ALA A 71 5.64 4.80 33.24
CA ALA A 71 4.53 3.87 33.12
C ALA A 71 4.94 2.68 32.24
N GLN A 72 4.74 1.45 32.73
CA GLN A 72 4.90 0.24 31.92
C GLN A 72 3.55 -0.09 31.27
N ILE A 73 3.54 -0.16 29.94
CA ILE A 73 2.37 -0.46 29.14
C ILE A 73 2.55 -1.85 28.53
N CYS A 74 1.49 -2.66 28.56
CA CYS A 74 1.42 -3.95 27.91
C CYS A 74 0.12 -3.99 27.10
N TYR A 75 0.20 -4.32 25.82
CA TYR A 75 -0.97 -4.50 24.98
C TYR A 75 -0.69 -5.56 23.91
N ASP A 76 -1.76 -6.10 23.35
CA ASP A 76 -1.68 -7.17 22.36
C ASP A 76 -2.11 -6.65 20.99
N ILE A 77 -1.32 -6.98 19.97
CA ILE A 77 -1.73 -6.95 18.57
C ILE A 77 -2.05 -8.38 18.13
N SER A 78 -2.71 -8.53 16.98
CA SER A 78 -2.93 -9.86 16.43
C SER A 78 -1.58 -10.55 16.15
N PRO A 79 -1.36 -11.79 16.60
CA PRO A 79 -0.12 -12.55 16.31
C PRO A 79 0.03 -12.84 14.82
N ASP A 80 -1.07 -12.78 14.07
CA ASP A 80 -1.13 -13.02 12.63
C ASP A 80 -0.84 -11.77 11.77
N CYS A 81 -0.43 -10.65 12.38
CA CYS A 81 0.02 -9.48 11.63
C CYS A 81 1.32 -9.75 10.84
N PHE A 82 1.42 -9.17 9.66
CA PHE A 82 2.59 -9.24 8.78
C PHE A 82 3.64 -8.21 9.22
N ILE A 83 4.41 -8.58 10.24
CA ILE A 83 5.39 -7.70 10.88
C ILE A 83 6.75 -7.83 10.19
N HIS A 84 7.26 -6.72 9.67
CA HIS A 84 8.62 -6.61 9.17
C HIS A 84 9.61 -6.45 10.34
N ARG A 85 10.06 -7.60 10.89
CA ARG A 85 10.84 -7.70 12.13
C ARG A 85 12.00 -6.71 12.25
N GLU A 86 12.73 -6.47 11.16
CA GLU A 86 13.91 -5.58 11.17
C GLU A 86 13.56 -4.09 11.29
N SER A 87 12.34 -3.69 10.93
CA SER A 87 11.92 -2.27 10.91
C SER A 87 10.84 -1.95 11.93
N ALA A 88 10.27 -2.98 12.56
CA ALA A 88 9.17 -2.83 13.49
C ALA A 88 9.66 -2.26 14.82
N LYS A 89 9.02 -1.17 15.28
CA LYS A 89 9.39 -0.44 16.50
C LYS A 89 8.17 0.16 17.17
N MET A 90 8.26 0.39 18.47
CA MET A 90 7.29 1.22 19.18
C MET A 90 7.73 2.68 19.13
N MET A 91 6.82 3.57 18.73
CA MET A 91 7.10 5.00 18.62
C MET A 91 5.95 5.83 19.18
N SER A 92 6.28 7.00 19.71
CA SER A 92 5.33 8.03 20.11
C SER A 92 5.29 9.15 19.08
N TRP A 93 4.14 9.81 18.93
CA TRP A 93 4.00 10.98 18.08
C TRP A 93 4.65 12.19 18.73
N ASP A 94 5.57 12.84 18.02
CA ASP A 94 6.13 14.12 18.39
C ASP A 94 5.32 15.25 17.74
N GLU A 95 4.66 16.06 18.56
CA GLU A 95 3.82 17.16 18.09
C GLU A 95 4.62 18.36 17.57
N ILE A 96 5.86 18.55 18.03
CA ILE A 96 6.72 19.67 17.61
C ILE A 96 7.24 19.41 16.21
N TYR A 97 7.75 18.21 15.98
CA TYR A 97 8.33 17.80 14.69
C TYR A 97 7.32 17.15 13.74
N MET A 98 6.10 16.87 14.21
CA MET A 98 5.03 16.19 13.48
C MET A 98 5.52 14.87 12.87
N CYS A 99 6.20 14.06 13.68
CA CYS A 99 6.80 12.80 13.26
C CYS A 99 6.72 11.72 14.35
N TRP A 100 6.97 10.47 13.96
CA TRP A 100 7.10 9.37 14.91
C TRP A 100 8.51 9.34 15.49
N SER A 101 8.63 9.30 16.82
CA SER A 101 9.88 9.31 17.58
C SER A 101 9.90 8.21 18.65
N ASP A 102 11.07 7.59 18.86
CA ASP A 102 11.33 6.61 19.91
C ASP A 102 11.95 7.20 21.19
N GLU A 103 12.17 8.53 21.23
CA GLU A 103 12.86 9.21 22.34
C GLU A 103 12.24 8.98 23.73
N ASN A 104 10.90 8.89 23.81
CA ASN A 104 10.17 8.74 25.09
C ASN A 104 9.68 7.29 25.33
N ILE A 105 10.25 6.33 24.61
CA ILE A 105 9.89 4.91 24.66
C ILE A 105 11.11 4.09 25.06
N GLY A 106 11.02 3.40 26.20
CA GLY A 106 12.09 2.55 26.75
C GLY A 106 11.64 1.10 26.93
N ASP A 107 12.59 0.22 27.24
CA ASP A 107 12.37 -1.19 27.60
C ASP A 107 11.36 -1.92 26.70
N VAL A 108 11.53 -1.79 25.38
CA VAL A 108 10.61 -2.36 24.41
C VAL A 108 10.84 -3.87 24.27
N GLU A 109 9.84 -4.66 24.60
CA GLU A 109 9.79 -6.10 24.35
C GLU A 109 8.66 -6.39 23.35
N ILE A 110 9.00 -6.94 22.19
CA ILE A 110 8.03 -7.32 21.15
C ILE A 110 8.06 -8.84 21.01
N ASN A 111 6.99 -9.50 21.43
CA ASN A 111 6.79 -10.92 21.19
C ASN A 111 5.90 -11.10 19.96
N THR A 112 6.52 -11.28 18.79
CA THR A 112 5.80 -11.45 17.52
C THR A 112 4.97 -12.73 17.43
N GLU A 113 5.27 -13.75 18.23
CA GLU A 113 4.54 -15.03 18.18
C GLU A 113 3.21 -14.96 18.95
N SER A 114 3.22 -14.26 20.09
CA SER A 114 2.01 -14.03 20.90
C SER A 114 1.27 -12.74 20.52
N GLY A 115 1.92 -11.83 19.78
CA GLY A 115 1.41 -10.49 19.51
C GLY A 115 1.53 -9.52 20.68
N GLN A 116 2.14 -9.92 21.80
CA GLN A 116 2.28 -9.07 22.98
C GLN A 116 3.41 -8.06 22.81
N ILE A 117 3.12 -6.79 23.10
CA ILE A 117 4.08 -5.68 23.10
C ILE A 117 4.11 -5.06 24.48
N LYS A 118 5.31 -4.93 25.05
CA LYS A 118 5.57 -4.20 26.30
C LYS A 118 6.55 -3.08 26.05
N PHE A 119 6.33 -1.96 26.71
CA PHE A 119 7.25 -0.83 26.68
C PHE A 119 7.05 0.04 27.92
N ARG A 120 8.04 0.88 28.22
CA ARG A 120 7.93 1.96 29.20
C ARG A 120 7.82 3.30 28.51
N THR A 121 7.09 4.22 29.11
CA THR A 121 7.06 5.61 28.68
C THR A 121 6.96 6.57 29.86
N THR A 122 7.52 7.76 29.69
CA THR A 122 7.44 8.88 30.64
C THR A 122 6.40 9.92 30.21
N GLN A 123 5.75 9.75 29.06
CA GLN A 123 4.75 10.68 28.53
C GLN A 123 3.59 9.95 27.86
N PHE A 124 2.37 10.42 28.09
CA PHE A 124 1.21 9.89 27.37
C PHE A 124 0.97 10.71 26.11
N ARG A 125 1.57 10.24 25.02
CA ARG A 125 1.36 10.74 23.67
C ARG A 125 0.71 9.65 22.82
N PRO A 126 0.09 9.98 21.67
CA PRO A 126 -0.33 8.96 20.71
C PRO A 126 0.86 8.05 20.41
N THR A 127 0.71 6.75 20.69
CA THR A 127 1.81 5.78 20.60
C THR A 127 1.38 4.64 19.70
N ALA A 128 2.27 4.16 18.84
CA ALA A 128 1.92 3.14 17.86
C ALA A 128 3.07 2.16 17.63
N PHE A 129 2.70 0.93 17.31
CA PHE A 129 3.62 -0.02 16.71
C PHE A 129 3.71 0.25 15.21
N VAL A 130 4.92 0.57 14.76
CA VAL A 130 5.17 1.05 13.40
C VAL A 130 6.22 0.23 12.69
N GLN A 131 6.15 0.17 11.37
CA GLN A 131 7.18 -0.43 10.52
C GLN A 131 7.48 0.43 9.28
N LYS A 132 8.48 0.03 8.49
CA LYS A 132 8.80 0.69 7.22
C LYS A 132 7.56 0.71 6.31
N THR A 133 7.17 1.89 5.84
CA THR A 133 5.93 2.08 5.05
C THR A 133 5.96 1.31 3.74
N PHE A 134 7.09 1.35 3.04
CA PHE A 134 7.25 0.76 1.71
C PHE A 134 8.09 -0.52 1.78
N ALA A 135 7.84 -1.37 2.78
CA ALA A 135 8.57 -2.62 2.96
C ALA A 135 8.38 -3.61 1.78
N GLU A 136 7.22 -3.56 1.11
CA GLU A 136 6.95 -4.42 -0.04
C GLU A 136 7.57 -3.92 -1.35
N PHE A 137 8.14 -2.71 -1.37
CA PHE A 137 8.67 -2.09 -2.57
C PHE A 137 10.20 -2.22 -2.66
N PRO A 138 10.77 -2.38 -3.87
CA PRO A 138 10.08 -2.46 -5.16
C PRO A 138 9.26 -3.75 -5.29
N LEU A 139 8.16 -3.66 -6.04
CA LEU A 139 7.33 -4.80 -6.39
C LEU A 139 8.11 -5.69 -7.35
N LEU A 140 8.08 -6.99 -7.11
CA LEU A 140 8.82 -7.98 -7.90
C LEU A 140 8.04 -8.39 -9.14
N ASP A 141 6.71 -8.50 -9.01
CA ASP A 141 5.85 -8.90 -10.10
C ASP A 141 4.39 -8.49 -9.85
N TRP A 142 3.59 -8.41 -10.92
CA TRP A 142 2.15 -8.22 -10.82
C TRP A 142 1.42 -8.67 -12.08
N ALA A 143 0.17 -9.10 -11.90
CA ALA A 143 -0.72 -9.50 -12.97
C ALA A 143 -2.18 -9.10 -12.67
N ILE A 144 -2.94 -8.90 -13.73
CA ILE A 144 -4.37 -8.61 -13.73
C ILE A 144 -5.01 -9.59 -14.70
N GLU A 145 -5.95 -10.39 -14.20
CA GLU A 145 -6.56 -11.46 -14.97
C GLU A 145 -8.09 -11.32 -14.96
N PRO A 146 -8.75 -11.28 -16.11
CA PRO A 146 -10.20 -11.42 -16.19
C PRO A 146 -10.65 -12.73 -15.55
N CYS A 147 -11.66 -12.66 -14.67
CA CYS A 147 -12.27 -13.85 -14.07
C CYS A 147 -13.81 -13.81 -14.11
N GLY A 148 -14.38 -12.90 -14.88
CA GLY A 148 -15.80 -12.79 -15.17
C GLY A 148 -16.14 -11.44 -15.81
N LYS A 149 -17.41 -11.24 -16.17
CA LYS A 149 -17.90 -9.95 -16.66
C LYS A 149 -17.67 -8.86 -15.60
N ASP A 150 -17.02 -7.76 -16.00
CA ASP A 150 -16.67 -6.63 -15.13
C ASP A 150 -15.99 -7.09 -13.81
N ARG A 151 -15.22 -8.18 -13.88
CA ARG A 151 -14.55 -8.80 -12.73
C ARG A 151 -13.15 -9.26 -13.08
N VAL A 152 -12.18 -8.85 -12.28
CA VAL A 152 -10.78 -9.24 -12.46
C VAL A 152 -10.15 -9.66 -11.15
N ARG A 153 -9.08 -10.45 -11.26
CA ARG A 153 -8.18 -10.79 -10.17
C ARG A 153 -6.88 -10.02 -10.34
N PHE A 154 -6.46 -9.35 -9.28
CA PHE A 154 -5.12 -8.81 -9.14
C PHE A 154 -4.25 -9.81 -8.38
N ARG A 155 -3.01 -9.95 -8.83
CA ARG A 155 -1.90 -10.55 -8.09
C ARG A 155 -0.78 -9.54 -8.03
N ILE A 156 -0.32 -9.20 -6.83
CA ILE A 156 0.79 -8.26 -6.62
C ILE A 156 1.80 -8.95 -5.71
N GLN A 157 3.02 -9.14 -6.22
CA GLN A 157 4.15 -9.70 -5.50
C GLN A 157 5.03 -8.56 -5.01
N GLY A 158 5.07 -8.36 -3.70
CA GLY A 158 6.00 -7.48 -3.02
C GLY A 158 7.32 -8.17 -2.70
N SER A 159 8.19 -7.46 -2.00
CA SER A 159 9.49 -7.97 -1.56
C SER A 159 9.39 -9.10 -0.54
N SER A 160 8.34 -9.12 0.29
CA SER A 160 8.16 -10.16 1.33
C SER A 160 6.87 -10.94 1.18
N ASN A 161 5.79 -10.27 0.75
CA ASN A 161 4.46 -10.87 0.71
C ASN A 161 3.86 -10.80 -0.70
N GLU A 162 2.94 -11.71 -0.98
CA GLU A 162 2.07 -11.66 -2.17
C GLU A 162 0.63 -11.40 -1.71
N ILE A 163 -0.09 -10.53 -2.43
CA ILE A 163 -1.54 -10.41 -2.28
C ILE A 163 -2.25 -10.78 -3.57
N CYS A 164 -3.33 -11.55 -3.43
CA CYS A 164 -4.30 -11.79 -4.50
C CYS A 164 -5.66 -11.30 -4.05
N PHE A 165 -6.34 -10.54 -4.89
CA PHE A 165 -7.67 -10.02 -4.60
C PHE A 165 -8.49 -9.84 -5.86
N GLU A 166 -9.80 -9.76 -5.71
CA GLU A 166 -10.72 -9.53 -6.83
C GLU A 166 -11.24 -8.10 -6.80
N VAL A 167 -11.47 -7.55 -7.97
CA VAL A 167 -12.19 -6.29 -8.17
C VAL A 167 -13.47 -6.59 -8.91
N PHE A 168 -14.60 -6.16 -8.34
CA PHE A 168 -15.94 -6.33 -8.89
C PHE A 168 -16.87 -5.25 -8.35
N ASP A 169 -17.73 -4.68 -9.20
CA ASP A 169 -18.80 -3.77 -8.78
C ASP A 169 -18.34 -2.66 -7.81
N GLY A 170 -17.31 -1.92 -8.19
CA GLY A 170 -16.83 -0.81 -7.37
C GLY A 170 -15.97 -1.21 -6.15
N LYS A 171 -15.72 -2.51 -5.94
CA LYS A 171 -15.19 -3.05 -4.67
C LYS A 171 -14.08 -4.07 -4.87
N CYS A 172 -13.30 -4.27 -3.81
CA CYS A 172 -12.21 -5.23 -3.70
C CYS A 172 -12.49 -6.27 -2.61
N ARG A 173 -12.07 -7.51 -2.85
CA ARG A 173 -12.13 -8.60 -1.87
C ARG A 173 -10.84 -9.41 -1.88
N LEU A 174 -10.26 -9.62 -0.71
CA LEU A 174 -9.05 -10.43 -0.55
C LEU A 174 -9.33 -11.91 -0.88
N ILE A 175 -8.43 -12.54 -1.65
CA ILE A 175 -8.36 -14.00 -1.85
C ILE A 175 -7.24 -14.57 -0.97
N SER A 176 -6.04 -13.99 -1.06
CA SER A 176 -4.86 -14.42 -0.30
C SER A 176 -3.94 -13.22 0.00
N PRO A 177 -3.12 -13.28 1.06
CA PRO A 177 -2.96 -14.37 2.01
C PRO A 177 -4.16 -14.45 2.97
N MET A 178 -4.36 -15.61 3.58
CA MET A 178 -5.44 -15.82 4.54
C MET A 178 -4.86 -16.44 5.81
N ASN A 179 -5.15 -15.83 6.95
CA ASN A 179 -4.74 -16.25 8.29
C ASN A 179 -5.91 -16.02 9.26
N SER A 180 -5.81 -16.46 10.52
CA SER A 180 -6.98 -16.44 11.42
C SER A 180 -7.56 -15.04 11.65
N PHE A 181 -6.69 -14.02 11.66
CA PHE A 181 -7.12 -12.63 11.72
C PHE A 181 -7.86 -12.17 10.46
N LEU A 182 -7.28 -12.41 9.28
CA LEU A 182 -7.89 -12.02 8.00
C LEU A 182 -9.18 -12.81 7.73
N GLU A 183 -9.25 -14.07 8.15
CA GLU A 183 -10.48 -14.89 8.11
C GLU A 183 -11.60 -14.25 8.91
N THR A 184 -11.30 -13.74 10.09
CA THR A 184 -12.29 -13.16 10.99
C THR A 184 -12.74 -11.77 10.53
N HIS A 185 -11.81 -10.96 10.00
CA HIS A 185 -12.04 -9.52 9.81
C HIS A 185 -12.13 -9.04 8.35
N VAL A 186 -11.68 -9.86 7.38
CA VAL A 186 -11.53 -9.47 5.98
C VAL A 186 -12.15 -10.47 5.01
N ALA A 187 -12.09 -11.77 5.31
CA ALA A 187 -12.54 -12.82 4.40
C ALA A 187 -14.02 -12.67 4.03
N GLY A 188 -14.30 -12.88 2.75
CA GLY A 188 -15.66 -12.78 2.20
C GLY A 188 -16.24 -11.37 2.12
N GLN A 189 -15.58 -10.35 2.71
CA GLN A 189 -16.06 -8.97 2.71
C GLN A 189 -15.58 -8.20 1.48
N TRP A 190 -16.45 -7.33 0.97
CA TRP A 190 -16.16 -6.43 -0.13
C TRP A 190 -15.98 -5.00 0.41
N PHE A 191 -14.85 -4.37 0.09
CA PHE A 191 -14.51 -3.01 0.52
C PHE A 191 -14.31 -2.11 -0.71
N THR A 192 -14.47 -0.80 -0.57
CA THR A 192 -13.98 0.11 -1.62
C THR A 192 -12.45 0.01 -1.74
N PRO A 193 -11.83 0.29 -2.90
CA PRO A 193 -10.38 0.17 -3.09
C PRO A 193 -9.54 0.85 -2.01
N THR A 194 -9.91 2.08 -1.63
CA THR A 194 -9.21 2.83 -0.56
C THR A 194 -9.30 2.12 0.78
N LEU A 195 -10.51 1.72 1.20
CA LEU A 195 -10.71 1.05 2.49
C LEU A 195 -10.05 -0.32 2.52
N PHE A 196 -10.07 -1.04 1.40
CA PHE A 196 -9.40 -2.32 1.22
C PHE A 196 -7.90 -2.20 1.52
N LEU A 197 -7.20 -1.29 0.82
CA LEU A 197 -5.77 -1.09 0.99
C LEU A 197 -5.41 -0.56 2.39
N MET A 198 -6.27 0.28 2.98
CA MET A 198 -6.10 0.74 4.37
C MET A 198 -6.23 -0.40 5.38
N LYS A 199 -7.18 -1.33 5.19
CA LYS A 199 -7.30 -2.50 6.07
C LYS A 199 -6.11 -3.44 5.96
N LEU A 200 -5.59 -3.65 4.75
CA LEU A 200 -4.39 -4.45 4.55
C LEU A 200 -3.17 -3.80 5.21
N SER A 201 -3.01 -2.48 5.11
CA SER A 201 -1.87 -1.80 5.74
C SER A 201 -1.89 -1.88 7.27
N GLN A 202 -3.08 -1.90 7.90
CA GLN A 202 -3.22 -2.07 9.36
C GLN A 202 -2.75 -3.44 9.88
N VAL A 203 -2.72 -4.46 9.02
CA VAL A 203 -2.16 -5.78 9.34
C VAL A 203 -0.73 -5.95 8.84
N GLY A 204 -0.11 -4.90 8.32
CA GLY A 204 1.27 -4.91 7.82
C GLY A 204 1.43 -5.24 6.33
N LEU A 205 0.35 -5.55 5.61
CA LEU A 205 0.35 -5.76 4.16
C LEU A 205 0.16 -4.43 3.42
N ASN A 206 1.19 -3.58 3.43
CA ASN A 206 1.10 -2.26 2.81
C ASN A 206 1.57 -2.26 1.35
N PHE A 207 0.62 -2.38 0.43
CA PHE A 207 0.84 -2.31 -1.02
C PHE A 207 0.50 -0.93 -1.62
N GLN A 208 0.31 0.10 -0.79
CA GLN A 208 0.10 1.46 -1.28
C GLN A 208 1.43 2.08 -1.71
N GLY A 209 1.50 2.49 -2.98
CA GLY A 209 2.67 3.10 -3.58
C GLY A 209 2.92 4.52 -3.04
N PRO A 210 4.18 4.98 -2.99
CA PRO A 210 4.52 6.33 -2.59
C PRO A 210 3.87 7.39 -3.49
N GLN A 211 3.10 8.29 -2.89
CA GLN A 211 2.53 9.47 -3.55
C GLN A 211 3.51 10.66 -3.57
N SER A 212 4.51 10.64 -2.70
CA SER A 212 5.63 11.57 -2.68
C SER A 212 6.94 10.80 -2.55
N LEU A 213 7.98 11.26 -3.25
CA LEU A 213 9.33 10.70 -3.17
C LEU A 213 10.16 11.33 -2.03
N LYS A 214 9.59 12.27 -1.26
CA LYS A 214 10.29 12.90 -0.14
C LYS A 214 10.63 11.87 0.93
N GLY A 215 11.93 11.72 1.22
CA GLY A 215 12.41 10.81 2.27
C GLY A 215 12.26 9.33 1.92
N VAL A 216 12.10 8.99 0.64
CA VAL A 216 12.09 7.60 0.17
C VAL A 216 13.13 7.42 -0.91
N ASP A 217 13.99 6.41 -0.74
CA ASP A 217 15.04 6.07 -1.68
C ASP A 217 14.60 4.89 -2.54
N PHE A 218 14.51 5.11 -3.84
CA PHE A 218 14.18 4.11 -4.85
C PHE A 218 15.08 4.31 -6.06
N ASP A 219 15.34 3.22 -6.78
CA ASP A 219 16.01 3.28 -8.09
C ASP A 219 15.20 4.21 -9.04
N PRO A 220 15.77 5.30 -9.57
CA PRO A 220 15.05 6.19 -10.48
C PRO A 220 14.60 5.51 -11.77
N SER A 221 15.23 4.40 -12.18
CA SER A 221 14.88 3.67 -13.41
C SER A 221 13.51 3.00 -13.37
N ILE A 222 13.00 2.69 -12.18
CA ILE A 222 11.69 2.06 -11.98
C ILE A 222 10.57 3.09 -11.78
N LEU A 223 10.88 4.39 -11.84
CA LEU A 223 9.90 5.46 -11.73
C LEU A 223 9.38 5.86 -13.10
N LYS A 224 8.05 5.86 -13.27
CA LYS A 224 7.42 6.34 -14.49
C LYS A 224 6.85 7.74 -14.29
N SER A 225 6.83 8.50 -15.37
CA SER A 225 6.28 9.85 -15.38
C SER A 225 4.77 9.80 -15.16
N PRO A 226 4.18 10.78 -14.46
CA PRO A 226 2.73 10.79 -14.22
C PRO A 226 1.90 10.72 -15.51
N ALA A 227 2.36 11.36 -16.59
CA ALA A 227 1.68 11.36 -17.88
C ALA A 227 1.67 9.98 -18.56
N ALA A 228 2.78 9.23 -18.43
CA ALA A 228 2.86 7.86 -18.92
C ALA A 228 1.95 6.94 -18.11
N GLU A 229 2.02 7.03 -16.77
CA GLU A 229 1.16 6.24 -15.88
C GLU A 229 -0.32 6.49 -16.16
N GLU A 230 -0.76 7.74 -16.21
CA GLU A 230 -2.16 8.09 -16.46
C GLU A 230 -2.69 7.50 -17.78
N SER A 231 -1.86 7.50 -18.83
CA SER A 231 -2.21 6.91 -20.13
C SER A 231 -2.45 5.40 -20.04
N ALA A 232 -1.52 4.70 -19.37
CA ALA A 232 -1.60 3.26 -19.17
C ALA A 232 -2.76 2.87 -18.26
N LEU A 233 -2.94 3.58 -17.15
CA LEU A 233 -4.02 3.36 -16.18
C LEU A 233 -5.40 3.41 -16.84
N LYS A 234 -5.65 4.41 -17.69
CA LYS A 234 -6.91 4.52 -18.44
C LYS A 234 -7.09 3.35 -19.41
N GLY A 235 -6.04 2.99 -20.16
CA GLY A 235 -6.09 1.85 -21.08
C GLY A 235 -6.39 0.53 -20.37
N ILE A 236 -5.70 0.26 -19.26
CA ILE A 236 -5.94 -0.92 -18.44
C ILE A 236 -7.38 -0.91 -17.89
N GLY A 237 -7.84 0.21 -17.34
CA GLY A 237 -9.18 0.33 -16.76
C GLY A 237 -10.31 -0.11 -17.70
N PHE A 238 -10.24 0.29 -18.98
CA PHE A 238 -11.27 -0.08 -19.98
C PHE A 238 -11.11 -1.49 -20.54
N CYS A 239 -9.91 -2.06 -20.51
CA CYS A 239 -9.60 -3.31 -21.20
C CYS A 239 -9.38 -4.50 -20.27
N ALA A 240 -9.25 -4.29 -18.95
CA ALA A 240 -8.85 -5.31 -17.99
C ALA A 240 -9.81 -6.51 -17.89
N GLN A 241 -11.06 -6.41 -18.36
CA GLN A 241 -11.99 -7.54 -18.40
C GLN A 241 -11.83 -8.44 -19.65
N TYR A 242 -11.05 -8.00 -20.65
CA TYR A 242 -10.85 -8.73 -21.92
C TYR A 242 -9.41 -9.22 -22.11
N PHE A 243 -8.49 -8.66 -21.34
CA PHE A 243 -7.06 -8.95 -21.44
C PHE A 243 -6.52 -9.36 -20.09
N ALA A 244 -5.77 -10.45 -20.06
CA ALA A 244 -4.80 -10.68 -19.01
C ALA A 244 -3.62 -9.74 -19.26
N ILE A 245 -3.21 -9.03 -18.22
CA ILE A 245 -2.21 -7.96 -18.29
C ILE A 245 -1.19 -8.25 -17.21
N ARG A 246 0.09 -8.26 -17.57
CA ARG A 246 1.18 -8.44 -16.60
C ARG A 246 2.33 -7.47 -16.84
N ARG A 247 3.20 -7.39 -15.84
CA ARG A 247 4.44 -6.61 -15.92
C ARG A 247 5.28 -7.05 -17.13
N SER A 248 5.89 -6.09 -17.82
CA SER A 248 6.97 -6.37 -18.76
C SER A 248 8.33 -6.21 -18.09
N PRO A 249 9.26 -7.19 -18.21
CA PRO A 249 10.64 -7.06 -17.75
C PRO A 249 11.40 -5.88 -18.36
N SER A 250 10.97 -5.42 -19.54
CA SER A 250 11.56 -4.28 -20.23
C SER A 250 11.39 -2.95 -19.50
N ASN A 251 10.45 -2.82 -18.55
CA ASN A 251 10.20 -1.54 -17.88
C ASN A 251 11.42 -0.96 -17.17
N ARG A 252 12.36 -1.81 -16.73
CA ARG A 252 13.62 -1.38 -16.09
C ARG A 252 14.65 -0.79 -17.07
N HIS A 253 14.49 -1.08 -18.36
CA HIS A 253 15.46 -0.75 -19.42
C HIS A 253 14.95 0.33 -20.38
N ILE A 254 13.84 0.97 -20.03
CA ILE A 254 13.21 2.03 -20.82
C ILE A 254 13.00 3.25 -19.93
N SER A 255 13.00 4.43 -20.54
CA SER A 255 12.91 5.71 -19.84
C SER A 255 11.64 5.85 -19.00
N ASN A 256 11.60 6.87 -18.16
CA ASN A 256 10.43 7.18 -17.35
C ASN A 256 9.21 7.67 -18.17
N SER A 257 9.38 8.13 -19.42
CA SER A 257 8.27 8.50 -20.31
C SER A 257 7.66 7.28 -21.01
N LYS A 258 8.32 6.12 -20.93
CA LYS A 258 7.96 4.90 -21.64
C LYS A 258 7.45 3.82 -20.69
N ILE A 259 6.43 3.10 -21.14
CA ILE A 259 5.83 1.97 -20.43
C ILE A 259 5.70 0.79 -21.39
N ALA A 260 6.11 -0.38 -20.92
CA ALA A 260 5.89 -1.66 -21.59
C ALA A 260 4.97 -2.55 -20.74
N LEU A 261 3.96 -3.14 -21.35
CA LEU A 261 3.04 -4.09 -20.70
C LEU A 261 2.90 -5.33 -21.56
N GLN A 262 2.79 -6.50 -20.95
CA GLN A 262 2.46 -7.72 -21.69
C GLN A 262 0.96 -7.98 -21.55
N VAL A 263 0.32 -8.27 -22.67
CA VAL A 263 -1.11 -8.58 -22.73
C VAL A 263 -1.37 -9.88 -23.46
N GLN A 264 -2.35 -10.63 -22.97
CA GLN A 264 -2.92 -11.77 -23.66
C GLN A 264 -4.43 -11.60 -23.68
N ARG A 265 -5.04 -11.71 -24.86
CA ARG A 265 -6.50 -11.68 -24.98
C ARG A 265 -7.09 -12.91 -24.31
N VAL A 266 -8.15 -12.71 -23.51
CA VAL A 266 -8.87 -13.79 -22.85
C VAL A 266 -10.16 -14.05 -23.59
N VAL A 267 -10.38 -15.32 -23.96
CA VAL A 267 -11.64 -15.79 -24.52
C VAL A 267 -12.31 -16.65 -23.46
N GLU A 268 -13.60 -16.45 -23.24
CA GLU A 268 -14.35 -17.21 -22.23
C GLU A 268 -14.20 -18.73 -22.47
N GLY A 269 -13.89 -19.48 -21.40
CA GLY A 269 -13.67 -20.92 -21.46
C GLY A 269 -12.27 -21.35 -21.93
N THR A 270 -11.37 -20.41 -22.25
CA THR A 270 -9.96 -20.71 -22.55
C THR A 270 -9.06 -20.41 -21.36
N ALA A 271 -8.11 -21.30 -21.08
CA ALA A 271 -7.08 -21.06 -20.08
C ALA A 271 -6.05 -20.03 -20.61
N LEU A 272 -5.52 -19.20 -19.71
CA LEU A 272 -4.38 -18.34 -20.02
C LEU A 272 -3.17 -19.21 -20.38
N SER A 273 -2.40 -18.75 -21.35
CA SER A 273 -1.17 -19.46 -21.72
C SER A 273 0.00 -18.86 -20.98
N GLU A 274 0.81 -19.72 -20.38
CA GLU A 274 2.11 -19.32 -19.83
C GLU A 274 3.17 -19.15 -20.93
N ASP A 275 2.91 -19.63 -22.15
CA ASP A 275 3.83 -19.50 -23.28
C ASP A 275 4.07 -18.01 -23.60
N PRO A 276 5.31 -17.50 -23.40
CA PRO A 276 5.65 -16.10 -23.66
C PRO A 276 5.34 -15.66 -25.10
N LEU A 277 5.34 -16.57 -26.07
CA LEU A 277 5.05 -16.28 -27.48
C LEU A 277 3.59 -15.89 -27.73
N LEU A 278 2.70 -16.21 -26.79
CA LEU A 278 1.28 -15.83 -26.87
C LEU A 278 0.98 -14.50 -26.18
N TRP A 279 1.98 -13.88 -25.55
CA TRP A 279 1.88 -12.56 -24.95
C TRP A 279 2.39 -11.49 -25.92
N THR A 280 1.57 -10.47 -26.15
CA THR A 280 1.97 -9.31 -26.95
C THR A 280 2.46 -8.21 -26.02
N THR A 281 3.62 -7.64 -26.31
CA THR A 281 4.13 -6.47 -25.57
C THR A 281 3.56 -5.20 -26.21
N ILE A 282 2.80 -4.42 -25.44
CA ILE A 282 2.41 -3.06 -25.79
C ILE A 282 3.48 -2.12 -25.23
N PHE A 283 4.14 -1.39 -26.12
CA PHE A 283 5.07 -0.33 -25.75
C PHE A 283 4.43 1.02 -26.03
N PHE A 284 4.62 1.97 -25.12
CA PHE A 284 4.05 3.30 -25.22
C PHE A 284 5.04 4.35 -24.73
N ASP A 285 5.20 5.42 -25.49
CA ASP A 285 5.96 6.61 -25.12
C ASP A 285 5.02 7.81 -25.02
N SER A 286 4.98 8.43 -23.84
CA SER A 286 4.16 9.62 -23.61
C SER A 286 4.81 10.93 -24.05
N ALA A 287 6.09 10.91 -24.43
CA ALA A 287 6.89 12.09 -24.75
C ALA A 287 7.71 11.89 -26.04
N CYS A 288 7.17 11.17 -27.02
CA CYS A 288 7.83 10.98 -28.30
C CYS A 288 7.85 12.30 -29.07
N ARG A 289 9.04 12.81 -29.43
CA ARG A 289 9.16 14.05 -30.19
C ARG A 289 8.98 13.82 -31.69
N ILE A 290 7.99 14.48 -32.27
CA ILE A 290 7.80 14.56 -33.72
C ILE A 290 7.84 16.03 -34.12
N GLY A 291 8.94 16.45 -34.75
CA GLY A 291 9.20 17.86 -35.02
C GLY A 291 9.36 18.65 -33.71
N GLU A 292 8.55 19.69 -33.54
CA GLU A 292 8.54 20.53 -32.32
C GLU A 292 7.50 20.09 -31.27
N ASN A 293 6.72 19.03 -31.54
CA ASN A 293 5.63 18.60 -30.68
C ASN A 293 5.96 17.28 -29.97
N ASP A 294 5.58 17.19 -28.70
CA ASP A 294 5.55 15.93 -27.96
C ASP A 294 4.23 15.22 -28.26
N VAL A 295 4.31 13.99 -28.78
CA VAL A 295 3.19 13.14 -29.18
C VAL A 295 3.21 11.86 -28.37
N LYS A 296 2.02 11.38 -28.02
CA LYS A 296 1.82 10.09 -27.37
C LYS A 296 1.67 9.00 -28.42
N ILE A 297 2.55 8.01 -28.40
CA ILE A 297 2.58 6.93 -29.40
C ILE A 297 2.84 5.60 -28.72
N GLY A 298 2.06 4.60 -29.09
CA GLY A 298 2.35 3.21 -28.75
C GLY A 298 2.22 2.29 -29.95
N TYR A 299 2.78 1.10 -29.81
CA TYR A 299 2.75 0.04 -30.79
C TYR A 299 2.78 -1.32 -30.09
N CYS A 300 2.37 -2.36 -30.83
CA CYS A 300 2.34 -3.73 -30.33
C CYS A 300 3.50 -4.53 -30.95
N VAL A 301 4.15 -5.36 -30.16
CA VAL A 301 5.23 -6.27 -30.61
C VAL A 301 4.90 -7.69 -30.13
N GLN A 302 4.87 -8.65 -31.05
CA GLN A 302 4.55 -10.06 -30.73
C GLN A 302 5.67 -10.80 -30.00
N GLU A 303 6.89 -10.25 -30.00
CA GLU A 303 8.02 -10.79 -29.26
C GLU A 303 9.05 -9.67 -29.08
N GLY A 304 9.50 -9.42 -27.86
CA GLY A 304 10.59 -8.47 -27.70
C GLY A 304 10.80 -7.95 -26.30
N PHE A 305 12.04 -8.08 -25.85
CA PHE A 305 12.60 -7.17 -24.89
C PHE A 305 12.72 -5.80 -25.58
N VAL A 306 11.94 -4.83 -25.13
CA VAL A 306 11.98 -3.45 -25.63
C VAL A 306 12.99 -2.66 -24.80
N THR A 307 13.82 -1.87 -25.46
CA THR A 307 14.79 -0.94 -24.85
C THR A 307 14.50 0.49 -25.26
N ASP A 308 15.20 1.45 -24.65
CA ASP A 308 15.13 2.84 -25.07
C ASP A 308 15.56 3.07 -26.52
N GLU A 309 16.43 2.22 -27.09
CA GLU A 309 16.85 2.30 -28.48
C GLU A 309 15.84 1.68 -29.45
N THR A 310 14.79 1.03 -28.94
CA THR A 310 13.73 0.47 -29.80
C THR A 310 12.92 1.61 -30.40
N ASN A 311 13.38 2.07 -31.55
CA ASN A 311 12.77 3.12 -32.34
C ASN A 311 11.87 2.52 -33.42
N PHE A 312 10.78 3.21 -33.72
CA PHE A 312 9.97 2.95 -34.90
C PHE A 312 10.38 3.95 -35.98
N PHE A 313 10.56 3.48 -37.21
CA PHE A 313 10.82 4.34 -38.35
C PHE A 313 9.47 4.79 -38.92
N MET A 314 9.15 6.07 -38.81
CA MET A 314 8.13 6.65 -39.69
C MET A 314 8.76 6.75 -41.09
N ALA A 315 8.14 6.12 -42.08
CA ALA A 315 8.65 6.12 -43.45
C ALA A 315 8.85 7.58 -43.90
N HIS A 316 10.10 7.95 -44.16
CA HIS A 316 10.45 9.28 -44.66
C HIS A 316 10.67 9.31 -46.18
N ASP A 317 10.50 8.16 -46.85
CA ASP A 317 10.69 7.99 -48.29
C ASP A 317 9.56 7.17 -48.89
N ASP A 318 9.30 7.38 -50.20
CA ASP A 318 8.19 6.88 -51.04
C ASP A 318 8.04 5.34 -51.14
N ILE A 319 8.62 4.57 -50.22
CA ILE A 319 8.51 3.12 -50.14
C ILE A 319 7.98 2.74 -48.75
N PRO A 320 6.68 2.45 -48.62
CA PRO A 320 6.14 1.93 -47.36
C PRO A 320 6.81 0.58 -47.04
N PRO A 321 7.16 0.32 -45.77
CA PRO A 321 7.69 -0.97 -45.36
C PRO A 321 6.70 -2.08 -45.72
N GLU A 322 7.21 -3.26 -46.10
CA GLU A 322 6.37 -4.41 -46.51
C GLU A 322 5.32 -4.80 -45.44
N ASN A 323 5.59 -4.50 -44.17
CA ASN A 323 4.65 -4.65 -43.06
C ASN A 323 4.76 -3.44 -42.10
N PRO A 324 3.95 -2.38 -42.25
CA PRO A 324 3.98 -1.24 -41.34
C PRO A 324 3.40 -1.65 -39.98
N ILE A 325 4.12 -1.34 -38.89
CA ILE A 325 3.62 -1.52 -37.53
C ILE A 325 2.59 -0.40 -37.26
N PRO A 326 1.35 -0.73 -36.88
CA PRO A 326 0.33 0.28 -36.59
C PRO A 326 0.73 1.09 -35.35
N LEU A 327 0.62 2.40 -35.47
CA LEU A 327 0.85 3.35 -34.37
C LEU A 327 -0.48 3.71 -33.72
N HIS A 328 -0.47 3.84 -32.40
CA HIS A 328 -1.65 4.08 -31.58
C HIS A 328 -1.44 5.29 -30.67
N SER A 329 -2.46 6.14 -30.55
CA SER A 329 -2.41 7.34 -29.71
C SER A 329 -2.63 7.08 -28.21
N SER A 330 -3.07 5.87 -27.84
CA SER A 330 -3.33 5.48 -26.45
C SER A 330 -3.19 3.97 -26.25
N PHE A 331 -2.98 3.53 -25.00
CA PHE A 331 -3.02 2.12 -24.62
C PHE A 331 -4.36 1.46 -24.98
N TYR A 332 -5.47 2.19 -24.80
CA TYR A 332 -6.81 1.72 -25.19
C TYR A 332 -6.87 1.41 -26.68
N SER A 333 -6.39 2.34 -27.53
CA SER A 333 -6.37 2.16 -28.99
C SER A 333 -5.49 0.98 -29.41
N ALA A 334 -4.35 0.78 -28.75
CA ALA A 334 -3.47 -0.36 -28.99
C ALA A 334 -4.15 -1.68 -28.61
N MET A 335 -4.69 -1.80 -27.40
CA MET A 335 -5.42 -2.99 -26.96
C MET A 335 -6.64 -3.28 -27.83
N LYS A 336 -7.39 -2.25 -28.24
CA LYS A 336 -8.54 -2.37 -29.16
C LYS A 336 -8.14 -3.00 -30.49
N SER A 337 -6.96 -2.66 -31.04
CA SER A 337 -6.48 -3.25 -32.29
C SER A 337 -6.13 -4.75 -32.20
N LEU A 338 -5.90 -5.26 -30.97
CA LEU A 338 -5.70 -6.69 -30.73
C LEU A 338 -7.03 -7.48 -30.68
N VAL A 339 -8.16 -6.78 -30.83
CA VAL A 339 -9.50 -7.38 -30.90
C VAL A 339 -10.01 -7.28 -32.34
N PRO A 340 -9.92 -8.35 -33.15
CA PRO A 340 -10.31 -8.30 -34.55
C PRO A 340 -11.83 -8.34 -34.77
N GLU A 341 -12.60 -8.82 -33.79
CA GLU A 341 -14.04 -9.06 -33.92
C GLU A 341 -14.88 -7.82 -33.57
N PRO A 342 -15.78 -7.32 -34.45
CA PRO A 342 -16.58 -6.13 -34.20
C PRO A 342 -17.48 -6.21 -32.95
N GLU A 343 -18.01 -7.39 -32.66
CA GLU A 343 -18.86 -7.63 -31.48
C GLU A 343 -18.06 -7.51 -30.19
N ALA A 344 -16.86 -8.10 -30.14
CA ALA A 344 -15.96 -7.98 -28.99
C ALA A 344 -15.49 -6.54 -28.79
N VAL A 345 -15.29 -5.79 -29.87
CA VAL A 345 -15.00 -4.34 -29.82
C VAL A 345 -16.18 -3.55 -29.23
N SER A 346 -17.42 -3.85 -29.63
CA SER A 346 -18.60 -3.18 -29.06
C SER A 346 -18.77 -3.48 -27.57
N ASN A 347 -18.47 -4.72 -27.15
CA ASN A 347 -18.48 -5.10 -25.74
C ASN A 347 -17.41 -4.34 -24.94
N LEU A 348 -16.22 -4.12 -25.52
CA LEU A 348 -15.17 -3.31 -24.92
C LEU A 348 -15.63 -1.87 -24.64
N GLU A 349 -16.40 -1.28 -25.58
CA GLU A 349 -16.98 0.05 -25.45
C GLU A 349 -18.12 0.13 -24.42
N GLN A 350 -18.74 -1.01 -24.06
CA GLN A 350 -19.79 -1.12 -23.06
C GLN A 350 -19.28 -1.48 -21.66
N THR A 351 -17.97 -1.40 -21.44
CA THR A 351 -17.36 -1.66 -20.12
C THR A 351 -18.02 -0.80 -19.04
N ASP A 352 -18.33 -1.41 -17.90
CA ASP A 352 -18.96 -0.68 -16.80
C ASP A 352 -18.04 0.44 -16.25
N ALA A 353 -18.64 1.61 -16.02
CA ALA A 353 -17.91 2.79 -15.58
C ALA A 353 -17.42 2.67 -14.12
N MET A 354 -18.17 1.98 -13.26
CA MET A 354 -17.76 1.74 -11.88
C MET A 354 -16.63 0.72 -11.81
N PHE A 355 -16.69 -0.33 -12.62
CA PHE A 355 -15.58 -1.28 -12.80
C PHE A 355 -14.30 -0.58 -13.24
N SER A 356 -14.34 0.16 -14.35
CA SER A 356 -13.18 0.89 -14.89
C SER A 356 -12.59 1.85 -13.85
N LYS A 357 -13.45 2.54 -13.10
CA LYS A 357 -13.04 3.45 -12.03
C LYS A 357 -12.34 2.71 -10.88
N SER A 358 -12.83 1.55 -10.45
CA SER A 358 -12.17 0.79 -9.39
C SER A 358 -10.81 0.24 -9.80
N ILE A 359 -10.67 -0.21 -11.06
CA ILE A 359 -9.36 -0.60 -11.60
C ILE A 359 -8.39 0.58 -11.55
N PHE A 360 -8.84 1.75 -12.00
CA PHE A 360 -8.05 2.98 -11.96
C PHE A 360 -7.63 3.35 -10.52
N GLU A 361 -8.56 3.32 -9.55
CA GLU A 361 -8.29 3.63 -8.15
C GLU A 361 -7.27 2.65 -7.53
N VAL A 362 -7.41 1.35 -7.77
CA VAL A 362 -6.45 0.33 -7.29
C VAL A 362 -5.07 0.59 -7.87
N LEU A 363 -4.97 0.79 -9.18
CA LEU A 363 -3.70 0.98 -9.86
C LEU A 363 -3.04 2.31 -9.49
N GLN A 364 -3.82 3.38 -9.30
CA GLN A 364 -3.31 4.67 -8.84
C GLN A 364 -2.79 4.60 -7.40
N ALA A 365 -3.48 3.86 -6.53
CA ALA A 365 -3.08 3.71 -5.13
C ALA A 365 -1.85 2.81 -4.97
N THR A 366 -1.75 1.73 -5.74
CA THR A 366 -0.62 0.77 -5.68
C THR A 366 0.58 1.23 -6.53
N ARG A 367 0.33 2.09 -7.51
CA ARG A 367 1.31 2.59 -8.49
C ARG A 367 2.08 1.50 -9.22
N LEU A 368 1.47 0.36 -9.56
CA LEU A 368 2.14 -0.83 -10.15
C LEU A 368 3.07 -0.55 -11.34
N LEU A 369 2.79 0.49 -12.11
CA LEU A 369 3.59 0.86 -13.28
C LEU A 369 4.92 1.53 -12.89
N SER A 370 4.92 2.22 -11.75
CA SER A 370 6.13 2.68 -11.06
C SER A 370 6.51 1.68 -9.97
N PHE A 371 7.77 1.71 -9.54
CA PHE A 371 8.27 0.87 -8.45
C PHE A 371 8.17 -0.64 -8.64
N SER A 372 7.94 -1.11 -9.88
CA SER A 372 8.04 -2.52 -10.23
C SER A 372 9.36 -2.77 -10.96
N ALA A 373 10.28 -3.49 -10.31
CA ALA A 373 11.64 -3.73 -10.78
C ALA A 373 11.67 -4.75 -11.91
#